data_AF-A0A534EUP5-F1
#
_entry.id   AF-A0A534EUP5-F1
#
_cell.length_a   1.000
_cell.length_b   1.000
_cell.length_c   1.000
_cell.angle_alpha   90.00
_cell.angle_beta   90.00
_cell.angle_gamma   90.00
#
_symmetry.space_group_name_H-M   'P 1'
#
loop_
_entity.id
_entity.type
_entity.pdbx_description
1 polymer ?
#
loop_
_entity_poly.entity_id
_entity_poly.type
_entity_poly.pdbx_seq_one_letter_code
_entity_poly.pdbx_strand_id
1 'polypeptide(L)'
;MHNLSPERLRSAVVLVAVSVAVSGCTDLAVRLGLRTRLAGVPISAVSVALVTRRDHSAVSALGPGQSAQLVIVATNPDGQKFVTVGAGGGKVLFDSYVIDASVVNVSKRGRVSLPADPLLSEGRTGHLRITLVGHPGVAAELHIPVRYDIAYQLDFPGADGAPGMDGMAGFDGMPGMDALPALVDPATGLPGTRGPGGAGSNGGDGGDGSSGQDGWPAANVRIWMRLARAEPDLLQVKVLSGVRQSFFLVDPHGGSLRVLANGGQGGRGGSGGRGGRGGRGGDGFPRGMDGQDGRPGSDGRPGGGGAGGTITVSVDPAAQRYLSCLSWSNRSGDGAPGPAKIIVEPVSSLW
;
A
#
# COMPACT_ATOMS: atom_id res chain seq x y z
N MET A 1 -27.86 41.40 -36.07
CA MET A 1 -26.61 40.77 -35.60
C MET A 1 -25.88 41.76 -34.71
N HIS A 2 -26.13 41.73 -33.38
CA HIS A 2 -25.36 42.57 -32.45
C HIS A 2 -24.14 41.76 -31.98
N ASN A 3 -22.99 42.09 -32.55
CA ASN A 3 -21.68 41.59 -32.14
C ASN A 3 -21.42 42.02 -30.68
N LEU A 4 -21.50 41.06 -29.77
CA LEU A 4 -21.01 41.20 -28.41
C LEU A 4 -19.49 41.40 -28.46
N SER A 5 -19.00 42.50 -27.89
CA SER A 5 -17.57 42.80 -27.85
C SER A 5 -16.81 41.75 -27.02
N PRO A 6 -15.56 41.42 -27.38
CA PRO A 6 -14.75 40.39 -26.70
C PRO A 6 -14.50 40.70 -25.21
N GLU A 7 -14.54 41.97 -24.83
CA GLU A 7 -14.47 42.46 -23.44
C GLU A 7 -15.69 42.05 -22.60
N ARG A 8 -16.90 42.03 -23.19
CA ARG A 8 -18.12 41.61 -22.48
C ARG A 8 -18.23 40.09 -22.33
N LEU A 9 -17.63 39.32 -23.26
CA LEU A 9 -17.49 37.87 -23.11
C LEU A 9 -16.50 37.51 -21.99
N ARG A 10 -15.38 38.23 -21.87
CA ARG A 10 -14.40 38.02 -20.78
C ARG A 10 -14.99 38.31 -19.41
N SER A 11 -15.74 39.40 -19.27
CA SER A 11 -16.42 39.74 -18.00
C SER A 11 -17.55 38.76 -17.64
N ALA A 12 -18.30 38.23 -18.63
CA ALA A 12 -19.31 37.20 -18.38
C ALA A 12 -18.69 35.85 -17.98
N VAL A 13 -17.58 35.45 -18.60
CA VAL A 13 -16.85 34.21 -18.26
C VAL A 13 -16.18 34.32 -16.88
N VAL A 14 -15.67 35.49 -16.50
CA VAL A 14 -15.11 35.73 -15.15
C VAL A 14 -16.22 35.76 -14.09
N LEU A 15 -17.40 36.31 -14.36
CA LEU A 15 -18.52 36.30 -13.40
C LEU A 15 -19.08 34.89 -13.18
N VAL A 16 -19.13 34.05 -14.23
CA VAL A 16 -19.53 32.63 -14.12
C VAL A 16 -18.45 31.80 -13.42
N ALA A 17 -17.16 32.05 -13.68
CA ALA A 17 -16.06 31.37 -12.99
C ALA A 17 -15.97 31.74 -11.50
N VAL A 18 -16.23 33.00 -11.13
CA VAL A 18 -16.22 33.46 -9.73
C VAL A 18 -17.46 32.98 -8.95
N SER A 19 -18.62 32.83 -9.61
CA SER A 19 -19.80 32.23 -8.97
C SER A 19 -19.72 30.70 -8.83
N VAL A 20 -18.96 30.02 -9.69
CA VAL A 20 -18.57 28.61 -9.54
C VAL A 20 -17.51 28.42 -8.43
N ALA A 21 -16.68 29.43 -8.16
CA ALA A 21 -15.68 29.35 -7.08
C ALA A 21 -16.27 29.49 -5.66
N VAL A 22 -17.45 30.13 -5.51
CA VAL A 22 -18.10 30.35 -4.20
C VAL A 22 -19.14 29.27 -3.88
N SER A 23 -19.67 28.57 -4.88
CA SER A 23 -20.52 27.39 -4.67
C SER A 23 -19.64 26.14 -4.75
N GLY A 24 -19.37 25.52 -3.59
CA GLY A 24 -18.57 24.29 -3.54
C GLY A 24 -19.10 23.26 -4.54
N CYS A 25 -18.22 22.42 -5.11
CA CYS A 25 -18.56 21.44 -6.16
C CYS A 25 -19.83 20.61 -5.86
N THR A 26 -20.15 20.39 -4.59
CA THR A 26 -21.37 19.71 -4.13
C THR A 26 -22.66 20.49 -4.43
N ASP A 27 -22.68 21.81 -4.25
CA ASP A 27 -23.87 22.64 -4.52
C ASP A 27 -24.15 22.74 -6.01
N LEU A 28 -23.10 22.79 -6.84
CA LEU A 28 -23.23 22.70 -8.29
C LEU A 28 -23.80 21.34 -8.70
N ALA A 29 -23.32 20.24 -8.11
CA ALA A 29 -23.85 18.90 -8.37
C ALA A 29 -25.32 18.74 -7.94
N VAL A 30 -25.76 19.42 -6.87
CA VAL A 30 -27.17 19.48 -6.49
C VAL A 30 -28.00 20.25 -7.52
N ARG A 31 -27.53 21.44 -7.95
CA ARG A 31 -28.21 22.25 -8.98
C ARG A 31 -28.31 21.55 -10.34
N LEU A 32 -27.33 20.70 -10.67
CA LEU A 32 -27.33 19.89 -11.89
C LEU A 32 -28.10 18.55 -11.74
N GLY A 33 -28.76 18.30 -10.61
CA GLY A 33 -29.54 17.07 -10.37
C GLY A 33 -28.71 15.79 -10.24
N LEU A 34 -27.39 15.91 -10.10
CA LEU A 34 -26.46 14.81 -9.87
C LEU A 34 -26.45 14.36 -8.41
N ARG A 35 -26.86 15.26 -7.50
CA ARG A 35 -27.02 15.02 -6.06
C ARG A 35 -28.35 15.60 -5.58
N THR A 36 -28.82 15.10 -4.44
CA THR A 36 -30.13 15.49 -3.90
C THR A 36 -30.02 15.76 -2.41
N ARG A 37 -30.66 16.84 -1.95
CA ARG A 37 -30.94 17.11 -0.53
C ARG A 37 -32.43 16.95 -0.27
N LEU A 38 -32.79 16.45 0.91
CA LEU A 38 -34.16 16.06 1.22
C LEU A 38 -34.96 17.09 2.05
N ALA A 39 -34.34 18.19 2.49
CA ALA A 39 -34.97 19.13 3.44
C ALA A 39 -36.30 19.76 2.97
N GLY A 40 -36.57 19.79 1.66
CA GLY A 40 -37.84 20.27 1.07
C GLY A 40 -38.66 19.20 0.36
N VAL A 41 -38.27 17.92 0.49
CA VAL A 41 -38.96 16.79 -0.15
C VAL A 41 -39.87 16.14 0.90
N PRO A 42 -41.17 15.96 0.65
CA PRO A 42 -42.04 15.32 1.64
C PRO A 42 -41.61 13.86 1.85
N ILE A 43 -41.02 13.55 3.00
CA ILE A 43 -40.63 12.19 3.38
C ILE A 43 -41.55 11.69 4.50
N SER A 44 -42.03 10.45 4.38
CA SER A 44 -42.90 9.79 5.37
C SER A 44 -42.18 8.70 6.16
N ALA A 45 -41.11 8.10 5.61
CA ALA A 45 -40.39 7.02 6.27
C ALA A 45 -38.89 7.03 5.92
N VAL A 46 -38.07 6.49 6.82
CA VAL A 46 -36.65 6.26 6.60
C VAL A 46 -36.27 4.86 7.08
N SER A 47 -35.42 4.18 6.31
CA SER A 47 -34.85 2.89 6.65
C SER A 47 -33.35 2.91 6.47
N VAL A 48 -32.65 2.10 7.25
CA VAL A 48 -31.19 2.13 7.34
C VAL A 48 -30.62 0.72 7.30
N ALA A 49 -29.50 0.57 6.62
CA ALA A 49 -28.77 -0.69 6.54
C ALA A 49 -27.27 -0.43 6.40
N LEU A 50 -26.46 -1.41 6.80
CA LEU A 50 -25.05 -1.45 6.46
C LEU A 50 -24.84 -2.42 5.31
N VAL A 51 -23.95 -2.04 4.39
CA VAL A 51 -23.54 -2.89 3.28
C VAL A 51 -22.03 -2.93 3.11
N THR A 52 -21.53 -4.02 2.53
CA THR A 52 -20.14 -4.12 2.08
C THR A 52 -19.90 -3.18 0.91
N ARG A 53 -18.66 -2.67 0.77
CA ARG A 53 -18.33 -1.77 -0.35
C ARG A 53 -18.13 -2.47 -1.70
N ARG A 54 -17.73 -3.75 -1.69
CA ARG A 54 -17.37 -4.47 -2.92
C ARG A 54 -18.61 -4.93 -3.68
N ASP A 55 -19.55 -5.52 -2.97
CA ASP A 55 -20.70 -6.26 -3.53
C ASP A 55 -22.05 -5.78 -2.98
N HIS A 56 -22.08 -4.76 -2.12
CA HIS A 56 -23.29 -4.19 -1.52
C HIS A 56 -24.14 -5.21 -0.74
N SER A 57 -23.52 -6.30 -0.27
CA SER A 57 -24.14 -7.30 0.59
C SER A 57 -24.42 -6.73 1.97
N ALA A 58 -25.55 -7.13 2.57
CA ALA A 58 -25.97 -6.65 3.88
C ALA A 58 -24.96 -7.06 4.98
N VAL A 59 -24.70 -6.13 5.90
CA VAL A 59 -23.83 -6.32 7.06
C VAL A 59 -24.66 -6.15 8.32
N SER A 60 -24.74 -7.19 9.14
CA SER A 60 -25.52 -7.19 10.39
C SER A 60 -24.67 -6.95 11.64
N ALA A 61 -23.35 -7.08 11.56
CA ALA A 61 -22.44 -6.93 12.70
C ALA A 61 -21.06 -6.44 12.22
N LEU A 62 -20.31 -5.79 13.12
CA LEU A 62 -18.93 -5.35 12.85
C LEU A 62 -17.99 -5.89 13.93
N GLY A 63 -16.82 -6.38 13.52
CA GLY A 63 -15.73 -6.67 14.44
C GLY A 63 -14.76 -5.49 14.60
N PRO A 64 -13.89 -5.50 15.62
CA PRO A 64 -12.90 -4.45 15.85
C PRO A 64 -12.09 -4.13 14.59
N GLY A 65 -12.03 -2.84 14.24
CA GLY A 65 -11.33 -2.34 13.05
C GLY A 65 -12.07 -2.54 11.72
N GLN A 66 -13.21 -3.25 11.70
CA GLN A 66 -14.02 -3.39 10.50
C GLN A 66 -14.87 -2.15 10.23
N SER A 67 -15.34 -2.05 8.99
CA SER A 67 -16.20 -0.96 8.55
C SER A 67 -17.17 -1.41 7.47
N ALA A 68 -18.34 -0.79 7.44
CA ALA A 68 -19.33 -0.95 6.39
C ALA A 68 -19.77 0.42 5.85
N GLN A 69 -20.48 0.38 4.72
CA GLN A 69 -21.11 1.55 4.14
C GLN A 69 -22.54 1.66 4.67
N LEU A 70 -22.88 2.79 5.27
CA LEU A 70 -24.26 3.12 5.61
C LEU A 70 -25.04 3.42 4.35
N VAL A 71 -26.22 2.84 4.25
CA VAL A 71 -27.22 3.12 3.24
C VAL A 71 -28.48 3.56 3.96
N ILE A 72 -28.95 4.77 3.63
CA ILE A 72 -30.21 5.31 4.13
C ILE A 72 -31.15 5.44 2.94
N VAL A 73 -32.35 4.90 3.11
CA VAL A 73 -33.42 4.98 2.12
C VAL A 73 -34.58 5.75 2.72
N ALA A 74 -34.79 6.97 2.25
CA ALA A 74 -35.96 7.77 2.56
C ALA A 74 -37.08 7.46 1.56
N THR A 75 -38.32 7.38 2.02
CA THR A 75 -39.49 7.10 1.20
C THR A 75 -40.51 8.22 1.36
N ASN A 76 -41.03 8.75 0.25
CA ASN A 76 -42.10 9.75 0.28
C ASN A 76 -43.49 9.08 0.46
N PRO A 77 -44.56 9.86 0.70
CA PRO A 77 -45.92 9.33 0.78
C PRO A 77 -46.37 8.54 -0.47
N ASP A 78 -45.82 8.86 -1.66
CA ASP A 78 -46.12 8.19 -2.93
C ASP A 78 -45.34 6.88 -3.14
N GLY A 79 -44.49 6.49 -2.19
CA GLY A 79 -43.66 5.27 -2.27
C GLY A 79 -42.36 5.40 -3.06
N GLN A 80 -42.02 6.59 -3.58
CA GLN A 80 -40.73 6.88 -4.21
C GLN A 80 -39.59 6.80 -3.20
N LYS A 81 -38.51 6.10 -3.57
CA LYS A 81 -37.32 5.88 -2.74
C LYS A 81 -36.18 6.81 -3.12
N PHE A 82 -35.54 7.38 -2.11
CA PHE A 82 -34.38 8.26 -2.21
C PHE A 82 -33.22 7.64 -1.43
N VAL A 83 -32.17 7.25 -2.15
CA VAL A 83 -31.05 6.46 -1.59
C VAL A 83 -29.79 7.31 -1.46
N THR A 84 -29.10 7.16 -0.32
CA THR A 84 -27.80 7.82 -0.08
C THR A 84 -26.71 7.40 -1.05
N VAL A 85 -25.81 8.33 -1.28
CA VAL A 85 -24.60 8.12 -2.09
C VAL A 85 -23.72 7.02 -1.48
N GLY A 86 -23.13 6.17 -2.33
CA GLY A 86 -22.32 5.02 -1.90
C GLY A 86 -23.07 3.69 -1.87
N ALA A 87 -24.39 3.69 -2.12
CA ALA A 87 -25.23 2.49 -2.24
C ALA A 87 -25.36 1.93 -3.68
N GLY A 88 -24.51 2.35 -4.62
CA GLY A 88 -24.65 2.02 -6.05
C GLY A 88 -25.80 2.78 -6.73
N GLY A 89 -25.51 3.97 -7.29
CA GLY A 89 -26.51 4.81 -7.98
C GLY A 89 -27.32 5.77 -7.10
N GLY A 90 -27.14 5.73 -5.77
CA GLY A 90 -27.74 6.70 -4.85
C GLY A 90 -27.22 8.13 -5.03
N LYS A 91 -28.11 9.11 -4.86
CA LYS A 91 -27.84 10.55 -5.10
C LYS A 91 -28.01 11.41 -3.84
N VAL A 92 -28.64 10.89 -2.80
CA VAL A 92 -28.90 11.66 -1.57
C VAL A 92 -27.61 11.88 -0.81
N LEU A 93 -27.37 13.12 -0.42
CA LEU A 93 -26.22 13.50 0.39
C LEU A 93 -26.45 13.20 1.87
N PHE A 94 -25.38 12.80 2.57
CA PHE A 94 -25.43 12.54 4.02
C PHE A 94 -25.71 13.79 4.86
N ASP A 95 -25.51 15.00 4.30
CA ASP A 95 -25.88 16.27 4.95
C ASP A 95 -27.40 16.47 5.08
N SER A 96 -28.21 15.60 4.47
CA SER A 96 -29.66 15.56 4.68
C SER A 96 -30.05 14.88 5.99
N TYR A 97 -29.09 14.36 6.75
CA TYR A 97 -29.34 13.62 7.99
C TYR A 97 -28.46 14.14 9.13
N VAL A 98 -29.01 14.13 10.33
CA VAL A 98 -28.27 14.17 11.59
C VAL A 98 -28.06 12.73 12.03
N ILE A 99 -26.81 12.34 12.28
CA ILE A 99 -26.43 10.98 12.65
C ILE A 99 -25.71 11.01 13.99
N ASP A 100 -26.38 10.53 15.02
CA ASP A 100 -25.80 10.32 16.34
C ASP A 100 -25.31 8.88 16.43
N ALA A 101 -24.06 8.70 16.88
CA ALA A 101 -23.42 7.40 16.91
C ALA A 101 -22.79 7.14 18.29
N SER A 102 -22.92 5.92 18.79
CA SER A 102 -22.19 5.44 19.97
C SER A 102 -21.44 4.15 19.66
N VAL A 103 -20.24 4.01 20.24
CA VAL A 103 -19.29 2.89 20.05
C VAL A 103 -18.69 2.80 18.64
N VAL A 104 -19.46 3.12 17.60
CA VAL A 104 -19.02 3.23 16.20
C VAL A 104 -18.76 4.68 15.80
N ASN A 105 -17.92 4.86 14.79
CA ASN A 105 -17.68 6.16 14.16
C ASN A 105 -18.36 6.22 12.80
N VAL A 106 -18.95 7.37 12.46
CA VAL A 106 -19.55 7.62 11.14
C VAL A 106 -18.81 8.77 10.45
N SER A 107 -18.24 8.48 9.29
CA SER A 107 -17.59 9.52 8.47
C SER A 107 -18.62 10.34 7.70
N LYS A 108 -18.23 11.53 7.22
CA LYS A 108 -19.06 12.40 6.35
C LYS A 108 -19.51 11.73 5.03
N ARG A 109 -18.91 10.60 4.65
CA ARG A 109 -19.26 9.81 3.46
C ARG A 109 -20.12 8.57 3.79
N GLY A 110 -20.63 8.46 5.02
CA GLY A 110 -21.44 7.34 5.46
C GLY A 110 -20.67 6.04 5.73
N ARG A 111 -19.33 6.07 5.81
CA ARG A 111 -18.58 4.91 6.31
C ARG A 111 -18.80 4.80 7.81
N VAL A 112 -19.31 3.66 8.27
CA VAL A 112 -19.47 3.29 9.68
C VAL A 112 -18.34 2.34 10.04
N SER A 113 -17.58 2.65 11.07
CA SER A 113 -16.42 1.85 11.50
C SER A 113 -16.42 1.62 13.00
N LEU A 114 -16.12 0.39 13.41
CA LEU A 114 -15.86 0.06 14.80
C LEU A 114 -14.37 0.33 15.10
N PRO A 115 -14.02 0.97 16.23
CA PRO A 115 -12.63 1.13 16.65
C PRO A 115 -11.87 -0.20 16.65
N ALA A 116 -10.58 -0.15 16.33
CA ALA A 116 -9.71 -1.34 16.33
C ALA A 116 -9.36 -1.81 17.75
N ASP A 117 -9.37 -0.90 18.71
CA ASP A 117 -9.15 -1.23 20.12
C ASP A 117 -10.39 -1.93 20.70
N PRO A 118 -10.30 -3.23 21.04
CA PRO A 118 -11.45 -3.98 21.53
C PRO A 118 -11.99 -3.45 22.85
N LEU A 119 -11.18 -2.79 23.70
CA LEU A 119 -11.61 -2.22 24.97
C LEU A 119 -12.73 -1.18 24.79
N LEU A 120 -12.73 -0.48 23.65
CA LEU A 120 -13.75 0.51 23.31
C LEU A 120 -15.10 -0.12 22.91
N SER A 121 -15.13 -1.42 22.67
CA SER A 121 -16.30 -2.16 22.17
C SER A 121 -16.72 -3.35 23.04
N GLU A 122 -15.87 -3.78 23.97
CA GLU A 122 -16.11 -4.93 24.86
C GLU A 122 -17.44 -4.79 25.60
N GLY A 123 -18.30 -5.81 25.47
CA GLY A 123 -19.62 -5.87 26.10
C GLY A 123 -20.62 -4.82 25.62
N ARG A 124 -20.34 -4.10 24.54
CA ARG A 124 -21.17 -3.00 24.03
C ARG A 124 -21.72 -3.30 22.63
N THR A 125 -22.81 -2.62 22.29
CA THR A 125 -23.43 -2.68 20.96
C THR A 125 -23.30 -1.31 20.30
N GLY A 126 -22.91 -1.28 19.03
CA GLY A 126 -22.93 -0.05 18.25
C GLY A 126 -24.35 0.46 18.05
N HIS A 127 -24.57 1.75 18.19
CA HIS A 127 -25.89 2.34 18.00
C HIS A 127 -25.79 3.55 17.08
N LEU A 128 -26.69 3.63 16.10
CA LEU A 128 -26.89 4.80 15.25
C LEU A 128 -28.33 5.28 15.38
N ARG A 129 -28.50 6.59 15.60
CA ARG A 129 -29.78 7.27 15.43
C ARG A 129 -29.67 8.23 14.25
N ILE A 130 -30.51 8.03 13.26
CA ILE A 130 -30.53 8.81 12.02
C ILE A 130 -31.82 9.63 12.01
N THR A 131 -31.70 10.95 12.00
CA THR A 131 -32.84 11.89 11.93
C THR A 131 -32.76 12.69 10.65
N LEU A 132 -33.87 12.82 9.92
CA LEU A 132 -33.92 13.56 8.66
C LEU A 132 -33.98 15.07 8.91
N VAL A 133 -33.10 15.84 8.25
CA VAL A 133 -33.11 17.31 8.30
C VAL A 133 -34.36 17.82 7.57
N GLY A 134 -35.12 18.71 8.21
CA GLY A 134 -36.41 19.21 7.71
C GLY A 134 -37.62 18.34 8.10
N HIS A 135 -37.39 17.13 8.60
CA HIS A 135 -38.44 16.20 9.05
C HIS A 135 -38.03 15.50 10.36
N PRO A 136 -37.93 16.22 11.49
CA PRO A 136 -37.40 15.66 12.73
C PRO A 136 -38.22 14.51 13.33
N GLY A 137 -39.50 14.37 12.93
CA GLY A 137 -40.34 13.23 13.29
C GLY A 137 -40.06 11.95 12.49
N VAL A 138 -39.23 12.02 11.45
CA VAL A 138 -38.83 10.86 10.63
C VAL A 138 -37.40 10.47 11.02
N ALA A 139 -37.30 9.39 11.78
CA ALA A 139 -36.04 8.86 12.27
C ALA A 139 -35.96 7.33 12.13
N ALA A 140 -34.75 6.80 12.11
CA ALA A 140 -34.46 5.38 12.18
C ALA A 140 -33.33 5.11 13.15
N GLU A 141 -33.36 3.94 13.77
CA GLU A 141 -32.31 3.44 14.64
C GLU A 141 -31.70 2.18 14.05
N LEU A 142 -30.40 2.00 14.30
CA LEU A 142 -29.68 0.81 13.90
C LEU A 142 -28.78 0.34 15.03
N HIS A 143 -29.00 -0.91 15.44
CA HIS A 143 -28.15 -1.61 16.39
C HIS A 143 -27.15 -2.44 15.60
N ILE A 144 -25.87 -2.34 15.97
CA ILE A 144 -24.74 -2.99 15.30
C ILE A 144 -24.04 -3.86 16.34
N PRO A 145 -24.41 -5.15 16.45
CA PRO A 145 -23.70 -6.13 17.25
C PRO A 145 -22.20 -6.11 16.96
N VAL A 146 -21.40 -6.23 18.02
CA VAL A 146 -19.96 -6.41 17.93
C VAL A 146 -19.67 -7.90 17.86
N ARG A 147 -18.85 -8.31 16.88
CA ARG A 147 -18.47 -9.72 16.69
C ARG A 147 -16.97 -9.91 16.82
N TYR A 148 -16.56 -11.04 17.40
CA TYR A 148 -15.14 -11.37 17.66
C TYR A 148 -14.68 -12.65 16.94
N ASP A 149 -15.58 -13.29 16.19
CA ASP A 149 -15.35 -14.41 15.28
C ASP A 149 -14.82 -13.91 13.92
N ILE A 150 -13.71 -13.16 13.98
CA ILE A 150 -13.02 -12.62 12.81
C ILE A 150 -11.54 -12.98 12.84
N ALA A 151 -10.91 -12.97 11.65
CA ALA A 151 -9.48 -13.19 11.52
C ALA A 151 -8.72 -11.86 11.63
N TYR A 152 -7.80 -11.80 12.59
CA TYR A 152 -6.87 -10.70 12.79
C TYR A 152 -5.49 -11.07 12.25
N GLN A 153 -4.77 -10.08 11.73
CA GLN A 153 -3.37 -10.21 11.35
C GLN A 153 -2.56 -9.03 11.87
N LEU A 154 -1.38 -9.29 12.44
CA LEU A 154 -0.36 -8.28 12.70
C LEU A 154 0.93 -8.61 11.99
N ASP A 155 1.52 -7.57 11.43
CA ASP A 155 2.74 -7.64 10.66
C ASP A 155 3.85 -6.83 11.37
N PHE A 156 4.95 -7.54 11.64
CA PHE A 156 6.22 -7.04 12.16
C PHE A 156 7.41 -7.54 11.32
N PRO A 157 7.35 -7.42 9.97
CA PRO A 157 8.40 -7.96 9.11
C PRO A 157 9.69 -7.15 9.21
N GLY A 158 10.79 -7.80 8.86
CA GLY A 158 12.00 -7.11 8.45
C GLY A 158 11.84 -6.50 7.06
N ALA A 159 12.50 -5.37 6.82
CA ALA A 159 12.56 -4.77 5.49
C ALA A 159 13.47 -5.56 4.56
N ASP A 160 13.13 -5.62 3.28
CA ASP A 160 13.98 -6.25 2.26
C ASP A 160 15.25 -5.43 2.03
N GLY A 161 16.33 -6.14 1.68
CA GLY A 161 17.59 -5.54 1.27
C GLY A 161 17.47 -4.87 -0.10
N ALA A 162 18.10 -3.71 -0.25
CA ALA A 162 18.14 -3.04 -1.54
C ALA A 162 18.96 -3.83 -2.58
N PRO A 163 18.56 -3.83 -3.86
CA PRO A 163 19.35 -4.45 -4.91
C PRO A 163 20.67 -3.71 -5.11
N GLY A 164 21.70 -4.46 -5.53
CA GLY A 164 22.94 -3.92 -6.04
C GLY A 164 22.71 -3.20 -7.37
N MET A 165 23.60 -2.25 -7.66
CA MET A 165 23.63 -1.50 -8.92
C MET A 165 24.45 -2.26 -9.94
N ASP A 166 23.99 -2.26 -11.18
CA ASP A 166 24.74 -2.85 -12.28
C ASP A 166 26.00 -2.02 -12.58
N GLY A 167 27.06 -2.73 -12.97
CA GLY A 167 28.30 -2.14 -13.41
C GLY A 167 28.15 -1.43 -14.75
N MET A 168 28.85 -0.31 -14.91
CA MET A 168 28.82 0.44 -16.16
C MET A 168 29.56 -0.31 -17.27
N ALA A 169 29.07 -0.22 -18.50
CA ALA A 169 29.80 -0.72 -19.64
C ALA A 169 31.10 0.07 -19.86
N GLY A 170 32.16 -0.63 -20.24
CA GLY A 170 33.40 -0.04 -20.70
C GLY A 170 33.22 0.65 -22.05
N PHE A 171 34.00 1.70 -22.29
CA PHE A 171 33.95 2.45 -23.54
C PHE A 171 34.71 1.72 -24.65
N ASP A 172 34.19 1.74 -25.87
CA ASP A 172 34.93 1.20 -27.01
C ASP A 172 36.14 2.11 -27.35
N GLY A 173 37.23 1.48 -27.77
CA GLY A 173 38.44 2.14 -28.22
C GLY A 173 38.26 2.79 -29.58
N MET A 174 38.95 3.91 -29.77
CA MET A 174 38.96 4.65 -31.03
C MET A 174 39.88 3.97 -32.05
N PRO A 175 39.49 3.94 -33.33
CA PRO A 175 40.36 3.46 -34.38
C PRO A 175 41.60 4.34 -34.53
N GLY A 176 42.72 3.71 -34.91
CA GLY A 176 43.96 4.38 -35.23
C GLY A 176 43.85 5.12 -36.57
N MET A 177 44.63 6.19 -36.72
CA MET A 177 44.63 6.98 -37.95
C MET A 177 45.36 6.24 -39.08
N ASP A 178 44.77 6.25 -40.28
CA ASP A 178 45.44 5.73 -41.47
C ASP A 178 46.65 6.59 -41.83
N ALA A 179 47.67 5.95 -42.40
CA ALA A 179 48.84 6.65 -42.90
C ALA A 179 48.50 7.50 -44.13
N LEU A 180 49.10 8.69 -44.18
CA LEU A 180 48.98 9.57 -45.34
C LEU A 180 49.50 8.85 -46.60
N PRO A 181 48.86 9.07 -47.77
CA PRO A 181 49.38 8.58 -49.04
C PRO A 181 50.82 9.04 -49.22
N ALA A 182 51.68 8.15 -49.69
CA ALA A 182 53.05 8.54 -49.99
C ALA A 182 53.05 9.57 -51.13
N LEU A 183 53.73 10.69 -50.91
CA LEU A 183 54.08 11.59 -51.99
C LEU A 183 55.11 10.89 -52.88
N VAL A 184 54.91 10.97 -54.20
CA VAL A 184 55.90 10.50 -55.18
C VAL A 184 57.18 11.29 -54.93
N ASP A 185 58.29 10.58 -54.76
CA ASP A 185 59.59 11.22 -54.63
C ASP A 185 59.93 11.93 -55.95
N PRO A 186 60.04 13.28 -55.98
CA PRO A 186 60.29 14.03 -57.21
C PRO A 186 61.63 13.69 -57.86
N ALA A 187 62.58 13.12 -57.11
CA ALA A 187 63.91 12.79 -57.60
C ALA A 187 63.99 11.41 -58.27
N THR A 188 63.14 10.46 -57.88
CA THR A 188 63.21 9.07 -58.36
C THR A 188 61.96 8.62 -59.14
N GLY A 189 60.85 9.36 -59.05
CA GLY A 189 59.60 9.02 -59.73
C GLY A 189 58.92 7.75 -59.22
N LEU A 190 59.46 7.13 -58.16
CA LEU A 190 58.92 5.94 -57.53
C LEU A 190 57.84 6.34 -56.50
N PRO A 191 56.78 5.54 -56.32
CA PRO A 191 55.86 5.74 -55.21
C PRO A 191 56.65 5.62 -53.91
N GLY A 192 56.59 6.63 -53.03
CA GLY A 192 57.10 6.45 -51.67
C GLY A 192 56.35 5.31 -50.98
N THR A 193 56.97 4.68 -49.98
CA THR A 193 56.24 3.70 -49.15
C THR A 193 55.26 4.44 -48.25
N ARG A 194 53.99 4.01 -48.22
CA ARG A 194 52.97 4.56 -47.30
C ARG A 194 53.52 4.50 -45.87
N GLY A 195 53.38 5.59 -45.11
CA GLY A 195 53.87 5.64 -43.72
C GLY A 195 53.23 4.58 -42.82
N PRO A 196 53.71 4.42 -41.57
CA PRO A 196 53.08 3.54 -40.60
C PRO A 196 51.68 4.05 -40.22
N GLY A 197 50.73 3.13 -40.06
CA GLY A 197 49.39 3.46 -39.55
C GLY A 197 49.43 3.69 -38.03
N GLY A 198 48.57 4.57 -37.52
CA GLY A 198 48.43 4.83 -36.10
C GLY A 198 47.80 3.63 -35.37
N ALA A 199 48.21 3.38 -34.13
CA ALA A 199 47.60 2.32 -33.31
C ALA A 199 46.17 2.71 -32.92
N GLY A 200 45.27 1.73 -32.88
CA GLY A 200 43.95 1.91 -32.26
C GLY A 200 44.07 1.94 -30.74
N SER A 201 43.15 2.65 -30.07
CA SER A 201 43.15 2.69 -28.61
C SER A 201 42.50 1.42 -28.05
N ASN A 202 42.91 1.01 -26.85
CA ASN A 202 42.22 -0.08 -26.15
C ASN A 202 40.78 0.34 -25.80
N GLY A 203 39.90 -0.65 -25.66
CA GLY A 203 38.62 -0.46 -25.01
C GLY A 203 38.80 -0.36 -23.49
N GLY A 204 37.88 0.33 -22.83
CA GLY A 204 37.81 0.39 -21.37
C GLY A 204 37.21 -0.87 -20.78
N ASP A 205 37.65 -1.24 -19.59
CA ASP A 205 37.04 -2.33 -18.83
C ASP A 205 35.61 -1.95 -18.40
N GLY A 206 34.74 -2.96 -18.29
CA GLY A 206 33.43 -2.81 -17.66
C GLY A 206 33.58 -2.71 -16.15
N GLY A 207 32.74 -1.89 -15.53
CA GLY A 207 32.68 -1.79 -14.06
C GLY A 207 32.05 -3.03 -13.45
N ASP A 208 32.43 -3.38 -12.22
CA ASP A 208 31.78 -4.45 -11.47
C ASP A 208 30.37 -4.03 -11.02
N GLY A 209 29.47 -5.01 -10.93
CA GLY A 209 28.18 -4.83 -10.26
C GLY A 209 28.36 -4.78 -8.74
N SER A 210 27.59 -3.92 -8.07
CA SER A 210 27.63 -3.87 -6.61
C SER A 210 26.82 -5.02 -5.99
N SER A 211 27.20 -5.43 -4.78
CA SER A 211 26.45 -6.47 -4.06
C SER A 211 25.10 -5.92 -3.57
N GLY A 212 24.10 -6.80 -3.48
CA GLY A 212 22.84 -6.48 -2.83
C GLY A 212 23.02 -6.34 -1.33
N GLN A 213 22.15 -5.57 -0.70
CA GLN A 213 22.13 -5.43 0.76
C GLN A 213 21.44 -6.62 1.41
N ASP A 214 21.82 -6.94 2.64
CA ASP A 214 21.12 -7.95 3.43
C ASP A 214 19.70 -7.50 3.77
N GLY A 215 18.81 -8.46 3.95
CA GLY A 215 17.49 -8.23 4.50
C GLY A 215 17.58 -7.90 5.99
N TRP A 216 16.67 -7.06 6.47
CA TRP A 216 16.62 -6.67 7.87
C TRP A 216 15.98 -7.76 8.74
N PRO A 217 16.40 -7.90 10.01
CA PRO A 217 15.74 -8.80 10.93
C PRO A 217 14.31 -8.34 11.24
N ALA A 218 13.40 -9.29 11.45
CA ALA A 218 12.06 -9.00 11.94
C ALA A 218 12.06 -8.62 13.43
N ALA A 219 10.96 -8.02 13.88
CA ALA A 219 10.85 -7.65 15.28
C ALA A 219 10.59 -8.87 16.18
N ASN A 220 11.12 -8.83 17.40
CA ASN A 220 10.79 -9.80 18.43
C ASN A 220 9.39 -9.54 18.98
N VAL A 221 8.58 -10.60 19.11
CA VAL A 221 7.19 -10.51 19.52
C VAL A 221 6.94 -11.32 20.79
N ARG A 222 6.24 -10.72 21.75
CA ARG A 222 5.69 -11.39 22.92
C ARG A 222 4.17 -11.37 22.84
N ILE A 223 3.58 -12.53 23.07
CA ILE A 223 2.14 -12.74 23.00
C ILE A 223 1.69 -13.29 24.34
N TRP A 224 0.68 -12.67 24.94
CA TRP A 224 -0.01 -13.20 26.11
C TRP A 224 -1.44 -13.54 25.73
N MET A 225 -1.91 -14.73 26.13
CA MET A 225 -3.26 -15.20 25.84
C MET A 225 -3.91 -15.75 27.11
N ARG A 226 -5.17 -15.36 27.33
CA ARG A 226 -6.00 -15.87 28.43
C ARG A 226 -7.48 -15.87 28.04
N LEU A 227 -8.30 -16.56 28.81
CA LEU A 227 -9.75 -16.41 28.72
C LEU A 227 -10.21 -15.12 29.43
N ALA A 228 -11.08 -14.38 28.76
CA ALA A 228 -11.90 -13.32 29.34
C ALA A 228 -12.91 -13.97 30.31
N ARG A 229 -13.26 -13.27 31.38
CA ARG A 229 -14.42 -13.64 32.21
C ARG A 229 -15.68 -13.04 31.59
N ALA A 230 -15.99 -13.43 30.36
CA ALA A 230 -17.17 -12.96 29.62
C ALA A 230 -17.88 -14.17 29.00
N GLU A 231 -19.21 -14.05 28.83
CA GLU A 231 -20.04 -14.99 28.07
C GLU A 231 -20.36 -14.33 26.71
N PRO A 232 -20.04 -14.96 25.57
CA PRO A 232 -19.34 -16.25 25.42
C PRO A 232 -17.85 -16.18 25.81
N ASP A 233 -17.22 -17.34 26.01
CA ASP A 233 -15.78 -17.50 26.28
C ASP A 233 -14.96 -16.77 25.20
N LEU A 234 -14.51 -15.53 25.45
CA LEU A 234 -13.62 -14.80 24.55
C LEU A 234 -12.16 -14.96 25.00
N LEU A 235 -11.24 -14.99 24.05
CA LEU A 235 -9.81 -14.91 24.31
C LEU A 235 -9.36 -13.46 24.36
N GLN A 236 -8.76 -13.04 25.48
CA GLN A 236 -7.97 -11.82 25.52
C GLN A 236 -6.56 -12.13 25.05
N VAL A 237 -6.11 -11.40 24.03
CA VAL A 237 -4.75 -11.53 23.51
C VAL A 237 -4.06 -10.17 23.52
N LYS A 238 -2.86 -10.13 24.08
CA LYS A 238 -1.97 -8.96 24.04
C LYS A 238 -0.75 -9.32 23.21
N VAL A 239 -0.45 -8.51 22.22
CA VAL A 239 0.75 -8.64 21.38
C VAL A 239 1.65 -7.43 21.62
N LEU A 240 2.92 -7.66 21.92
CA LEU A 240 3.93 -6.63 22.15
C LEU A 240 5.13 -6.86 21.23
N SER A 241 5.56 -5.79 20.56
CA SER A 241 6.78 -5.75 19.75
C SER A 241 7.46 -4.39 19.93
N GLY A 242 8.54 -4.35 20.70
CA GLY A 242 9.18 -3.09 21.09
C GLY A 242 8.22 -2.19 21.87
N VAL A 243 7.95 -0.99 21.36
CA VAL A 243 6.98 -0.04 21.94
C VAL A 243 5.54 -0.25 21.43
N ARG A 244 5.34 -1.06 20.39
CA ARG A 244 4.01 -1.31 19.82
C ARG A 244 3.31 -2.38 20.63
N GLN A 245 2.16 -2.02 21.20
CA GLN A 245 1.27 -2.95 21.90
C GLN A 245 -0.09 -2.97 21.20
N SER A 246 -0.71 -4.15 21.14
CA SER A 246 -2.04 -4.33 20.58
C SER A 246 -2.83 -5.34 21.38
N PHE A 247 -4.14 -5.12 21.48
CA PHE A 247 -5.06 -5.94 22.24
C PHE A 247 -6.13 -6.51 21.31
N PHE A 248 -6.55 -7.74 21.58
CA PHE A 248 -7.54 -8.45 20.77
C PHE A 248 -8.51 -9.21 21.67
N LEU A 249 -9.78 -9.16 21.31
CA LEU A 249 -10.78 -10.13 21.74
C LEU A 249 -11.07 -11.06 20.56
N VAL A 250 -10.92 -12.36 20.78
CA VAL A 250 -11.09 -13.39 19.76
C VAL A 250 -12.11 -14.40 20.26
N ASP A 251 -13.15 -14.64 19.47
CA ASP A 251 -14.06 -15.78 19.71
C ASP A 251 -13.33 -17.06 19.29
N PRO A 252 -13.09 -18.02 20.20
CA PRO A 252 -12.35 -19.24 19.91
C PRO A 252 -13.07 -20.17 18.91
N HIS A 253 -14.37 -19.98 18.66
CA HIS A 253 -15.17 -20.85 17.77
C HIS A 253 -15.17 -20.42 16.30
N GLY A 254 -14.70 -19.21 15.98
CA GLY A 254 -14.65 -18.72 14.59
C GLY A 254 -13.62 -17.64 14.33
N GLY A 255 -13.01 -17.08 15.37
CA GLY A 255 -11.98 -16.07 15.28
C GLY A 255 -10.57 -16.66 15.24
N SER A 256 -9.63 -15.85 14.76
CA SER A 256 -8.20 -16.22 14.76
C SER A 256 -7.31 -15.00 14.83
N LEU A 257 -6.09 -15.19 15.34
CA LEU A 257 -5.04 -14.19 15.35
C LEU A 257 -3.79 -14.75 14.66
N ARG A 258 -3.32 -14.05 13.63
CA ARG A 258 -2.07 -14.37 12.94
C ARG A 258 -1.02 -13.30 13.20
N VAL A 259 0.17 -13.71 13.62
CA VAL A 259 1.30 -12.82 13.87
C VAL A 259 2.45 -13.13 12.92
N LEU A 260 2.84 -12.17 12.09
CA LEU A 260 3.94 -12.30 11.14
C LEU A 260 5.13 -11.48 11.62
N ALA A 261 6.25 -12.15 11.86
CA ALA A 261 7.54 -11.58 12.23
C ALA A 261 8.65 -12.21 11.37
N ASN A 262 8.46 -12.20 10.05
CA ASN A 262 9.41 -12.75 9.10
C ASN A 262 10.53 -11.75 8.78
N GLY A 263 11.77 -12.20 8.69
CA GLY A 263 12.88 -11.37 8.24
C GLY A 263 12.73 -10.97 6.77
N GLY A 264 13.31 -9.84 6.40
CA GLY A 264 13.29 -9.35 5.03
C GLY A 264 14.18 -10.18 4.12
N GLN A 265 13.88 -10.21 2.83
CA GLN A 265 14.69 -10.90 1.83
C GLN A 265 15.99 -10.12 1.55
N GLY A 266 17.07 -10.83 1.20
CA GLY A 266 18.29 -10.19 0.72
C GLY A 266 18.10 -9.57 -0.66
N GLY A 267 18.75 -8.44 -0.91
CA GLY A 267 18.77 -7.78 -2.20
C GLY A 267 19.55 -8.58 -3.24
N ARG A 268 19.11 -8.57 -4.49
CA ARG A 268 19.86 -9.16 -5.60
C ARG A 268 21.17 -8.39 -5.84
N GLY A 269 22.26 -9.06 -6.19
CA GLY A 269 23.47 -8.40 -6.68
C GLY A 269 23.29 -7.79 -8.08
N GLY A 270 23.98 -6.69 -8.36
CA GLY A 270 24.02 -6.07 -9.69
C GLY A 270 24.88 -6.88 -10.67
N SER A 271 24.56 -6.84 -11.95
CA SER A 271 25.39 -7.49 -12.97
C SER A 271 26.65 -6.70 -13.28
N GLY A 272 27.73 -7.38 -13.62
CA GLY A 272 28.96 -6.76 -14.14
C GLY A 272 28.73 -6.09 -15.50
N GLY A 273 29.40 -4.96 -15.70
CA GLY A 273 29.39 -4.22 -16.95
C GLY A 273 30.20 -4.94 -18.03
N ARG A 274 29.77 -4.83 -19.28
CA ARG A 274 30.52 -5.38 -20.41
C ARG A 274 31.80 -4.56 -20.67
N GLY A 275 32.91 -5.21 -20.99
CA GLY A 275 34.12 -4.53 -21.48
C GLY A 275 33.95 -3.95 -22.88
N GLY A 276 34.55 -2.79 -23.12
CA GLY A 276 34.56 -2.12 -24.42
C GLY A 276 35.48 -2.82 -25.41
N ARG A 277 35.18 -2.74 -26.70
CA ARG A 277 36.03 -3.33 -27.75
C ARG A 277 37.24 -2.45 -28.02
N GLY A 278 38.39 -3.05 -28.34
CA GLY A 278 39.56 -2.34 -28.81
C GLY A 278 39.34 -1.71 -30.18
N GLY A 279 39.92 -0.53 -30.38
CA GLY A 279 39.88 0.18 -31.66
C GLY A 279 40.80 -0.48 -32.68
N ARG A 280 40.35 -0.56 -33.94
CA ARG A 280 41.18 -1.10 -35.03
C ARG A 280 42.37 -0.18 -35.31
N GLY A 281 43.57 -0.72 -35.48
CA GLY A 281 44.75 0.01 -35.94
C GLY A 281 44.64 0.45 -37.40
N GLY A 282 45.10 1.67 -37.66
CA GLY A 282 45.01 2.34 -38.94
C GLY A 282 45.88 1.70 -40.02
N ASP A 283 45.47 1.86 -41.27
CA ASP A 283 46.08 1.24 -42.43
C ASP A 283 47.37 1.99 -42.85
N GLY A 284 48.49 1.28 -43.00
CA GLY A 284 49.83 1.82 -43.29
C GLY A 284 50.87 0.71 -43.51
N PHE A 285 52.13 1.05 -43.76
CA PHE A 285 53.21 0.07 -43.84
C PHE A 285 54.37 0.42 -42.88
N PRO A 286 54.46 -0.26 -41.72
CA PRO A 286 53.56 -1.30 -41.22
C PRO A 286 52.17 -0.75 -40.79
N ARG A 287 51.17 -1.64 -40.71
CA ARG A 287 49.82 -1.31 -40.19
C ARG A 287 49.92 -0.97 -38.70
N GLY A 288 49.07 -0.05 -38.24
CA GLY A 288 48.90 0.22 -36.82
C GLY A 288 48.37 -1.01 -36.07
N MET A 289 48.78 -1.17 -34.82
CA MET A 289 48.29 -2.26 -33.98
C MET A 289 46.84 -2.02 -33.58
N ASP A 290 46.04 -3.09 -33.52
CA ASP A 290 44.70 -3.05 -32.94
C ASP A 290 44.80 -2.85 -31.42
N GLY A 291 43.90 -2.05 -30.86
CA GLY A 291 43.70 -1.93 -29.44
C GLY A 291 43.13 -3.23 -28.86
N GLN A 292 43.39 -3.46 -27.58
CA GLN A 292 42.86 -4.60 -26.85
C GLN A 292 41.42 -4.34 -26.38
N ASP A 293 40.60 -5.38 -26.37
CA ASP A 293 39.29 -5.35 -25.72
C ASP A 293 39.46 -5.21 -24.20
N GLY A 294 38.61 -4.38 -23.60
CA GLY A 294 38.43 -4.29 -22.17
C GLY A 294 37.77 -5.54 -21.61
N ARG A 295 38.07 -5.82 -20.35
CA ARG A 295 37.52 -6.96 -19.61
C ARG A 295 36.10 -6.68 -19.15
N PRO A 296 35.21 -7.69 -19.09
CA PRO A 296 33.94 -7.53 -18.41
C PRO A 296 34.16 -7.38 -16.89
N GLY A 297 33.28 -6.62 -16.25
CA GLY A 297 33.16 -6.55 -14.81
C GLY A 297 32.53 -7.83 -14.24
N SER A 298 32.72 -8.03 -12.95
CA SER A 298 32.17 -9.14 -12.17
C SER A 298 30.76 -8.81 -11.69
N ASP A 299 29.92 -9.84 -11.55
CA ASP A 299 28.62 -9.71 -10.89
C ASP A 299 28.78 -9.49 -9.38
N GLY A 300 27.92 -8.63 -8.84
CA GLY A 300 27.75 -8.44 -7.41
C GLY A 300 27.08 -9.66 -6.76
N ARG A 301 27.38 -9.89 -5.48
CA ARG A 301 26.76 -10.98 -4.72
C ARG A 301 25.35 -10.59 -4.25
N PRO A 302 24.42 -11.55 -4.12
CA PRO A 302 23.18 -11.30 -3.41
C PRO A 302 23.46 -11.07 -1.91
N GLY A 303 22.62 -10.24 -1.29
CA GLY A 303 22.58 -10.10 0.17
C GLY A 303 21.95 -11.33 0.83
N GLY A 304 22.27 -11.57 2.10
CA GLY A 304 21.66 -12.61 2.92
C GLY A 304 20.26 -12.24 3.39
N GLY A 305 19.42 -13.24 3.68
CA GLY A 305 18.12 -13.02 4.29
C GLY A 305 18.22 -12.53 5.74
N GLY A 306 17.35 -11.60 6.12
CA GLY A 306 17.24 -11.12 7.49
C GLY A 306 16.72 -12.20 8.44
N ALA A 307 17.13 -12.19 9.70
CA ALA A 307 16.65 -13.15 10.68
C ALA A 307 15.14 -13.01 10.95
N GLY A 308 14.45 -14.12 11.16
CA GLY A 308 13.09 -14.11 11.68
C GLY A 308 13.05 -13.63 13.14
N GLY A 309 11.95 -12.98 13.52
CA GLY A 309 11.76 -12.49 14.88
C GLY A 309 11.63 -13.63 15.90
N THR A 310 12.06 -13.39 17.14
CA THR A 310 11.79 -14.32 18.23
C THR A 310 10.34 -14.18 18.66
N ILE A 311 9.60 -15.29 18.70
CA ILE A 311 8.21 -15.31 19.19
C ILE A 311 8.16 -16.02 20.53
N THR A 312 7.66 -15.33 21.56
CA THR A 312 7.35 -15.94 22.86
C THR A 312 5.86 -15.84 23.11
N VAL A 313 5.21 -16.97 23.39
CA VAL A 313 3.79 -17.05 23.69
C VAL A 313 3.61 -17.52 25.13
N SER A 314 3.08 -16.67 26.00
CA SER A 314 2.64 -17.02 27.35
C SER A 314 1.13 -17.26 27.35
N VAL A 315 0.71 -18.46 27.75
CA VAL A 315 -0.69 -18.89 27.68
C VAL A 315 -1.18 -19.30 29.05
N ASP A 316 -2.29 -18.73 29.47
CA ASP A 316 -2.99 -19.18 30.67
C ASP A 316 -3.47 -20.64 30.51
N PRO A 317 -3.31 -21.51 31.52
CA PRO A 317 -3.74 -22.90 31.43
C PRO A 317 -5.19 -23.08 30.96
N ALA A 318 -6.10 -22.18 31.32
CA ALA A 318 -7.50 -22.26 30.91
C ALA A 318 -7.71 -21.95 29.41
N ALA A 319 -6.81 -21.18 28.80
CA ALA A 319 -6.83 -20.82 27.38
C ALA A 319 -6.02 -21.79 26.50
N GLN A 320 -5.25 -22.71 27.09
CA GLN A 320 -4.36 -23.61 26.35
C GLN A 320 -5.08 -24.42 25.26
N ARG A 321 -6.31 -24.86 25.54
CA ARG A 321 -7.17 -25.60 24.59
C ARG A 321 -7.51 -24.82 23.31
N TYR A 322 -7.37 -23.50 23.33
CA TYR A 322 -7.69 -22.62 22.20
C TYR A 322 -6.45 -22.08 21.48
N LEU A 323 -5.28 -22.68 21.72
CA LEU A 323 -4.03 -22.34 21.04
C LEU A 323 -4.13 -22.38 19.51
N SER A 324 -4.99 -23.22 18.95
CA SER A 324 -5.23 -23.30 17.50
C SER A 324 -5.77 -22.00 16.88
N CYS A 325 -6.39 -21.14 17.68
CA CYS A 325 -6.85 -19.82 17.23
C CYS A 325 -5.69 -18.84 17.00
N LEU A 326 -4.51 -19.13 17.57
CA LEU A 326 -3.30 -18.33 17.41
C LEU A 326 -2.34 -19.03 16.43
N SER A 327 -1.92 -18.30 15.40
CA SER A 327 -0.91 -18.76 14.45
C SER A 327 0.17 -17.71 14.25
N TRP A 328 1.37 -18.14 13.89
CA TRP A 328 2.48 -17.23 13.62
C TRP A 328 3.41 -17.71 12.52
N SER A 329 4.19 -16.79 11.98
CA SER A 329 5.32 -17.06 11.10
C SER A 329 6.46 -16.14 11.48
N ASN A 330 7.64 -16.72 11.65
CA ASN A 330 8.86 -15.99 11.95
C ASN A 330 10.05 -16.54 11.15
N ARG A 331 9.86 -16.74 9.86
CA ARG A 331 10.93 -17.26 9.00
C ARG A 331 11.97 -16.17 8.74
N SER A 332 13.22 -16.56 8.52
CA SER A 332 14.22 -15.66 7.95
C SER A 332 13.85 -15.29 6.51
N GLY A 333 14.56 -14.30 5.94
CA GLY A 333 14.44 -13.92 4.54
C GLY A 333 14.71 -15.08 3.58
N ASP A 334 15.53 -16.05 4.01
CA ASP A 334 15.85 -17.27 3.25
C ASP A 334 14.86 -18.43 3.52
N GLY A 335 13.83 -18.19 4.35
CA GLY A 335 12.77 -19.16 4.64
C GLY A 335 13.02 -20.10 5.82
N ALA A 336 14.17 -20.03 6.48
CA ALA A 336 14.47 -20.86 7.66
C ALA A 336 13.58 -20.46 8.86
N PRO A 337 13.06 -21.39 9.66
CA PRO A 337 12.23 -21.06 10.82
C PRO A 337 13.03 -20.31 11.89
N GLY A 338 12.46 -19.24 12.43
CA GLY A 338 13.03 -18.51 13.56
C GLY A 338 12.67 -19.11 14.92
N PRO A 339 13.29 -18.61 16.00
CA PRO A 339 13.05 -19.12 17.35
C PRO A 339 11.63 -18.80 17.84
N ALA A 340 10.90 -19.83 18.26
CA ALA A 340 9.58 -19.70 18.86
C ALA A 340 9.48 -20.55 20.14
N LYS A 341 8.88 -20.00 21.20
CA LYS A 341 8.66 -20.70 22.47
C LYS A 341 7.25 -20.44 22.98
N ILE A 342 6.59 -21.52 23.41
CA ILE A 342 5.32 -21.47 24.12
C ILE A 342 5.58 -21.77 25.61
N ILE A 343 5.00 -20.97 26.48
CA ILE A 343 5.09 -21.08 27.94
C ILE A 343 3.65 -21.15 28.45
N VAL A 344 3.32 -22.20 29.19
CA VAL A 344 2.02 -22.31 29.86
C VAL A 344 2.22 -21.87 31.31
N GLU A 345 1.65 -20.72 31.66
CA GLU A 345 1.80 -20.09 32.96
C GLU A 345 0.56 -19.24 33.27
N PRO A 346 0.20 -19.01 34.54
CA PRO A 346 -0.90 -18.11 34.88
C PRO A 346 -0.69 -16.71 34.29
N VAL A 347 -1.68 -16.21 33.54
CA VAL A 347 -1.61 -14.87 32.92
C VAL A 347 -2.63 -13.95 33.58
N SER A 348 -2.16 -12.83 34.15
CA SER A 348 -3.03 -11.80 34.75
C SER A 348 -3.96 -11.17 33.71
N SER A 349 -4.96 -10.38 34.15
CA SER A 349 -5.79 -9.63 33.20
C SER A 349 -4.90 -8.78 32.30
N LEU A 350 -5.19 -8.79 31.00
CA LEU A 350 -4.37 -8.06 30.02
C LEU A 350 -4.77 -6.59 29.92
N TRP A 351 -5.98 -6.27 30.39
CA TRP A 351 -6.53 -4.96 30.67
C TRP A 351 -7.66 -5.07 31.70
#